data_AF-A0A246FQ70-F1
#
_entry.id   AF-A0A246FQ70-F1
#
_cell.length_a   1.000
_cell.length_b   1.000
_cell.length_c   1.000
_cell.angle_alpha   90.00
_cell.angle_beta   90.00
_cell.angle_gamma   90.00
#
_symmetry.space_group_name_H-M   'P 1'
#
loop_
_entity.id
_entity.type
_entity.pdbx_description
1 polymer ?
#
loop_
_entity_poly.entity_id
_entity_poly.type
_entity_poly.pdbx_seq_one_letter_code
_entity_poly.pdbx_strand_id
1 'polypeptide(L)'
;MSRTFIISRTDAIGDVVLTLPVAGQLHQLFPGCRVLLLGRTYTRAVADACPWIDDFVNLDELQQLPPNQQVAALRATGADTIVHVFPDKHLARIAWLAGIRQRIGTRNRWFHWLTCNRLVKLSRRHSDLHESQLNLALLSPLGETGPLPLPQVAALVKLTPTVPLRPALRELLAARTPEQLNVVLHPRSRGSAREWGLPHFGQLARLLHAAGHRVFISGTAAEGAELRDWLTEHQQYLAANLTGQLELPEFLALLASADGIVAGSTGPLHLAAALGRHALGLYPPIRPMHPGRWAPLGPHANYLVFDRPDCQDCQAQPAACTCIKALEPALVLARVQQWQPLPPAAL
;
A
#
# COMPACT_ATOMS: atom_id res chain seq x y z
N MET A 1 -6.75 -5.47 32.19
CA MET A 1 -5.54 -4.83 31.66
C MET A 1 -5.69 -4.72 30.16
N SER A 2 -5.51 -3.52 29.59
CA SER A 2 -5.52 -3.33 28.14
C SER A 2 -4.38 -4.14 27.51
N ARG A 3 -4.66 -4.86 26.41
CA ARG A 3 -3.67 -5.64 25.68
C ARG A 3 -2.89 -4.74 24.73
N THR A 4 -1.60 -5.00 24.57
CA THR A 4 -0.71 -4.29 23.67
C THR A 4 -0.18 -5.26 22.62
N PHE A 5 -0.49 -4.97 21.36
CA PHE A 5 -0.11 -5.77 20.20
C PHE A 5 0.99 -5.08 19.40
N ILE A 6 1.95 -5.84 18.88
CA ILE A 6 2.86 -5.39 17.83
C ILE A 6 2.52 -6.12 16.54
N ILE A 7 2.34 -5.39 15.46
CA ILE A 7 2.25 -5.93 14.10
C ILE A 7 3.59 -5.67 13.41
N SER A 8 4.31 -6.73 13.05
CA SER A 8 5.61 -6.62 12.38
C SER A 8 5.45 -6.73 10.86
N ARG A 9 5.62 -5.60 10.16
CA ARG A 9 5.58 -5.50 8.69
C ARG A 9 6.66 -4.51 8.23
N THR A 10 7.76 -5.04 7.68
CA THR A 10 9.04 -4.33 7.56
C THR A 10 9.52 -4.17 6.11
N ASP A 11 8.61 -4.43 5.17
CA ASP A 11 8.77 -4.37 3.73
C ASP A 11 7.98 -3.17 3.15
N ALA A 12 7.54 -3.27 1.90
CA ALA A 12 7.10 -2.13 1.10
C ALA A 12 5.83 -1.43 1.62
N ILE A 13 5.63 -0.17 1.21
CA ILE A 13 4.46 0.64 1.60
C ILE A 13 3.13 -0.05 1.28
N GLY A 14 3.01 -0.67 0.09
CA GLY A 14 1.78 -1.37 -0.30
C GLY A 14 1.44 -2.53 0.64
N ASP A 15 2.45 -3.31 1.03
CA ASP A 15 2.33 -4.39 2.00
C ASP A 15 1.89 -3.90 3.39
N VAL A 16 2.41 -2.75 3.82
CA VAL A 16 1.99 -2.10 5.07
C VAL A 16 0.52 -1.70 5.00
N VAL A 17 0.08 -1.04 3.92
CA VAL A 17 -1.32 -0.65 3.75
C VAL A 17 -2.25 -1.87 3.76
N LEU A 18 -1.88 -2.95 3.06
CA LEU A 18 -2.64 -4.20 3.05
C LEU A 18 -2.59 -4.96 4.39
N THR A 19 -1.75 -4.54 5.33
CA THR A 19 -1.66 -5.08 6.69
C THR A 19 -2.51 -4.30 7.70
N LEU A 20 -2.88 -3.04 7.42
CA LEU A 20 -3.69 -2.20 8.33
C LEU A 20 -5.00 -2.86 8.81
N PRO A 21 -5.71 -3.68 8.01
CA PRO A 21 -6.87 -4.42 8.50
C PRO A 21 -6.60 -5.29 9.72
N VAL A 22 -5.38 -5.79 9.89
CA VAL A 22 -4.99 -6.56 11.08
C VAL A 22 -5.14 -5.71 12.34
N ALA A 23 -4.75 -4.44 12.29
CA ALA A 23 -4.90 -3.51 13.41
C ALA A 23 -6.37 -3.19 13.70
N GLY A 24 -7.14 -2.89 12.66
CA GLY A 24 -8.58 -2.65 12.81
C GLY A 24 -9.32 -3.87 13.39
N GLN A 25 -8.96 -5.08 12.96
CA GLN A 25 -9.54 -6.31 13.49
C GLN A 25 -9.14 -6.58 14.94
N LEU A 26 -7.90 -6.24 15.35
CA LEU A 26 -7.49 -6.35 16.75
C LEU A 26 -8.32 -5.44 17.66
N HIS A 27 -8.61 -4.21 17.24
CA HIS A 27 -9.51 -3.30 17.98
C HIS A 27 -10.93 -3.84 18.08
N GLN A 28 -11.44 -4.54 17.06
CA GLN A 28 -12.75 -5.21 17.11
C GLN A 28 -12.77 -6.40 18.07
N LEU A 29 -11.72 -7.24 18.04
CA LEU A 29 -11.60 -8.43 18.90
C LEU A 29 -11.27 -8.07 20.35
N PHE A 30 -10.54 -6.98 20.57
CA PHE A 30 -10.07 -6.53 21.88
C PHE A 30 -10.31 -5.03 22.06
N PRO A 31 -11.55 -4.60 22.36
CA PRO A 31 -11.86 -3.18 22.56
C PRO A 31 -10.96 -2.52 23.61
N GLY A 32 -10.39 -1.37 23.26
CA GLY A 32 -9.47 -0.62 24.11
C GLY A 32 -8.05 -1.17 24.17
N CYS A 33 -7.67 -2.09 23.28
CA CYS A 33 -6.27 -2.49 23.10
C CYS A 33 -5.42 -1.35 22.52
N ARG A 34 -4.10 -1.48 22.66
CA ARG A 34 -3.11 -0.67 21.97
C ARG A 34 -2.45 -1.51 20.87
N VAL A 35 -2.29 -0.97 19.68
CA VAL A 35 -1.68 -1.62 18.53
C VAL A 35 -0.53 -0.78 18.02
N LEU A 36 0.67 -1.37 18.01
CA LEU A 36 1.88 -0.76 17.49
C LEU A 36 2.22 -1.36 16.13
N LEU A 37 2.58 -0.53 15.16
CA LEU A 37 3.20 -0.98 13.92
C LEU A 37 4.72 -0.97 14.07
N LEU A 38 5.37 -2.12 13.87
CA LEU A 38 6.82 -2.21 13.73
C LEU A 38 7.16 -2.26 12.24
N GLY A 39 7.72 -1.16 11.73
CA GLY A 39 8.02 -0.97 10.31
C GLY A 39 9.29 -0.16 10.07
N ARG A 40 9.57 0.16 8.80
CA ARG A 40 10.72 0.99 8.37
C ARG A 40 10.42 2.48 8.55
N THR A 41 11.43 3.33 8.70
CA THR A 41 11.28 4.78 8.88
C THR A 41 10.34 5.39 7.84
N TYR A 42 10.51 5.03 6.58
CA TYR A 42 9.70 5.55 5.47
C TYR A 42 8.22 5.14 5.53
N THR A 43 7.84 4.18 6.37
CA THR A 43 6.44 3.73 6.54
C THR A 43 5.73 4.41 7.73
N ARG A 44 6.47 5.17 8.56
CA ARG A 44 5.91 5.85 9.74
C ARG A 44 4.69 6.72 9.42
N ALA A 45 4.75 7.50 8.34
CA ALA A 45 3.64 8.36 7.94
C ALA A 45 2.35 7.58 7.60
N VAL A 46 2.45 6.31 7.17
CA VAL A 46 1.28 5.43 6.97
C VAL A 46 0.71 4.98 8.30
N ALA A 47 1.56 4.72 9.29
CA ALA A 47 1.16 4.38 10.64
C ALA A 47 0.41 5.55 11.29
N ASP A 48 1.00 6.75 11.24
CA ASP A 48 0.42 7.96 11.83
C ASP A 48 -0.92 8.34 11.19
N ALA A 49 -1.10 8.04 9.89
CA ALA A 49 -2.34 8.27 9.16
C ALA A 49 -3.41 7.19 9.39
N CYS A 50 -3.07 6.06 10.02
CA CYS A 50 -3.99 4.95 10.22
C CYS A 50 -4.73 5.09 11.56
N PRO A 51 -6.06 5.18 11.59
CA PRO A 51 -6.82 5.35 12.83
C PRO A 51 -6.77 4.12 13.76
N TRP A 52 -6.21 3.00 13.29
CA TRP A 52 -6.11 1.76 14.04
C TRP A 52 -4.73 1.54 14.68
N ILE A 53 -3.75 2.40 14.37
CA ILE A 53 -2.39 2.29 14.89
C ILE A 53 -2.19 3.37 15.95
N ASP A 54 -1.84 2.93 17.17
CA ASP A 54 -1.67 3.81 18.32
C ASP A 54 -0.23 4.30 18.48
N ASP A 55 0.75 3.55 17.97
CA ASP A 55 2.16 3.92 18.04
C ASP A 55 3.01 3.18 16.97
N PHE A 56 4.25 3.60 16.80
CA PHE A 56 5.16 3.05 15.80
C PHE A 56 6.55 2.74 16.37
N VAL A 57 7.00 1.51 16.15
CA VAL A 57 8.36 1.05 16.48
C VAL A 57 9.21 1.12 15.21
N ASN A 58 10.17 2.03 15.17
CA ASN A 58 11.05 2.19 14.01
C ASN A 58 12.13 1.11 13.97
N LEU A 59 12.07 0.25 12.96
CA LEU A 59 13.05 -0.81 12.75
C LEU A 59 14.45 -0.27 12.44
N ASP A 60 14.57 0.82 11.68
CA ASP A 60 15.88 1.31 11.25
C ASP A 60 16.67 1.86 12.44
N GLU A 61 15.99 2.58 13.33
CA GLU A 61 16.55 3.02 14.62
C GLU A 61 16.85 1.83 15.53
N LEU A 62 15.92 0.85 15.61
CA LEU A 62 16.12 -0.36 16.41
C LEU A 62 17.37 -1.13 15.95
N GLN A 63 17.60 -1.26 14.64
CA GLN A 63 18.75 -1.96 14.07
C GLN A 63 20.09 -1.29 14.37
N GLN A 64 20.10 0.01 14.67
CA GLN A 64 21.31 0.75 15.06
C GLN A 64 21.69 0.53 16.53
N LEU A 65 20.76 0.07 17.37
CA LEU A 65 21.03 -0.19 18.78
C LEU A 65 21.83 -1.49 18.98
N PRO A 66 22.67 -1.58 20.03
CA PRO A 66 23.26 -2.84 20.47
C PRO A 66 22.19 -3.91 20.79
N PRO A 67 22.46 -5.21 20.62
CA PRO A 67 21.45 -6.27 20.75
C PRO A 67 20.67 -6.27 22.08
N ASN A 68 21.32 -5.99 23.20
CA ASN A 68 20.67 -5.89 24.52
C ASN A 68 19.70 -4.70 24.60
N GLN A 69 20.05 -3.57 23.97
CA GLN A 69 19.20 -2.40 23.91
C GLN A 69 18.00 -2.60 22.97
N GLN A 70 18.16 -3.36 21.89
CA GLN A 70 17.02 -3.75 21.04
C GLN A 70 15.98 -4.56 21.80
N VAL A 71 16.44 -5.54 22.57
CA VAL A 71 15.57 -6.36 23.43
C VAL A 71 14.90 -5.49 24.51
N ALA A 72 15.65 -4.58 25.13
CA ALA A 72 15.11 -3.64 26.11
C ALA A 72 14.06 -2.70 25.49
N ALA A 73 14.29 -2.18 24.28
CA ALA A 73 13.37 -1.33 23.56
C ALA A 73 12.05 -2.05 23.24
N LEU A 74 12.11 -3.28 22.72
CA LEU A 74 10.90 -4.08 22.51
C LEU A 74 10.17 -4.40 23.82
N ARG A 75 10.90 -4.70 24.89
CA ARG A 75 10.30 -4.95 26.21
C ARG A 75 9.62 -3.70 26.77
N ALA A 76 10.20 -2.52 26.56
CA ALA A 76 9.67 -1.24 27.03
C ALA A 76 8.32 -0.87 26.38
N THR A 77 7.99 -1.44 25.21
CA THR A 77 6.66 -1.27 24.61
C THR A 77 5.52 -1.83 25.46
N GLY A 78 5.83 -2.78 26.36
CA GLY A 78 4.82 -3.49 27.16
C GLY A 78 3.93 -4.43 26.33
N ALA A 79 4.34 -4.80 25.12
CA ALA A 79 3.58 -5.69 24.25
C ALA A 79 3.42 -7.10 24.85
N ASP A 80 2.17 -7.56 24.97
CA ASP A 80 1.88 -8.95 25.36
C ASP A 80 1.89 -9.89 24.16
N THR A 81 1.60 -9.35 22.97
CA THR A 81 1.49 -10.12 21.73
C THR A 81 2.22 -9.45 20.58
N ILE A 82 2.94 -10.24 19.78
CA ILE A 82 3.50 -9.82 18.48
C ILE A 82 3.01 -10.73 17.37
N VAL A 83 2.63 -10.13 16.24
CA VAL A 83 2.21 -10.80 15.01
C VAL A 83 3.25 -10.54 13.93
N HIS A 84 4.02 -11.58 13.56
CA HIS A 84 4.99 -11.51 12.47
C HIS A 84 4.31 -11.68 11.11
N VAL A 85 3.75 -10.58 10.60
CA VAL A 85 3.11 -10.55 9.28
C VAL A 85 4.15 -10.72 8.18
N PHE A 86 5.26 -9.98 8.27
CA PHE A 86 6.47 -10.27 7.51
C PHE A 86 7.44 -11.09 8.36
N PRO A 87 7.78 -12.34 7.97
CA PRO A 87 8.70 -13.16 8.74
C PRO A 87 10.14 -12.63 8.71
N ASP A 88 10.62 -12.12 9.84
CA ASP A 88 12.00 -11.67 10.03
C ASP A 88 12.67 -12.45 11.18
N LYS A 89 13.79 -13.12 10.88
CA LYS A 89 14.49 -14.01 11.83
C LYS A 89 15.03 -13.24 13.03
N HIS A 90 15.55 -12.04 12.81
CA HIS A 90 16.15 -11.24 13.86
C HIS A 90 15.08 -10.68 14.79
N LEU A 91 14.00 -10.11 14.23
CA LEU A 91 12.86 -9.63 14.99
C LEU A 91 12.19 -10.73 15.82
N ALA A 92 11.98 -11.92 15.25
CA ALA A 92 11.42 -13.04 15.98
C ALA A 92 12.30 -13.44 17.18
N ARG A 93 13.63 -13.40 17.02
CA ARG A 93 14.59 -13.66 18.11
C ARG A 93 14.53 -12.59 19.20
N ILE A 94 14.58 -11.30 18.85
CA ILE A 94 14.56 -10.23 19.87
C ILE A 94 13.20 -10.15 20.56
N ALA A 95 12.09 -10.45 19.88
CA ALA A 95 10.77 -10.57 20.50
C ALA A 95 10.69 -11.72 21.52
N TRP A 96 11.32 -12.85 21.22
CA TRP A 96 11.45 -13.97 22.15
C TRP A 96 12.28 -13.58 23.38
N LEU A 97 13.46 -12.97 23.18
CA LEU A 97 14.32 -12.48 24.27
C LEU A 97 13.68 -11.35 25.09
N ALA A 98 12.84 -10.53 24.47
CA ALA A 98 12.09 -9.47 25.16
C ALA A 98 11.05 -10.05 26.13
N GLY A 99 10.66 -11.32 25.96
CA GLY A 99 9.69 -12.00 26.81
C GLY A 99 8.23 -11.73 26.40
N ILE A 100 7.98 -11.29 25.16
CA ILE A 100 6.62 -11.06 24.65
C ILE A 100 5.83 -12.37 24.74
N ARG A 101 4.72 -12.40 25.48
CA ARG A 101 4.03 -13.63 25.90
C ARG A 101 3.50 -14.45 24.71
N GLN A 102 2.82 -13.82 23.77
CA GLN A 102 2.32 -14.48 22.56
C GLN A 102 3.10 -14.01 21.34
N ARG A 103 3.73 -14.94 20.63
CA ARG A 103 4.54 -14.65 19.44
C ARG A 103 3.95 -15.47 18.31
N ILE A 104 3.23 -14.78 17.43
CA ILE A 104 2.48 -15.37 16.34
C ILE A 104 3.31 -15.31 15.07
N GLY A 105 3.49 -16.46 14.42
CA GLY A 105 4.24 -16.57 13.17
C GLY A 105 3.69 -17.69 12.28
N THR A 106 4.22 -17.80 11.06
CA THR A 106 3.84 -18.85 10.12
C THR A 106 4.62 -20.15 10.34
N ARG A 107 3.98 -21.31 10.11
CA ARG A 107 4.63 -22.64 10.16
C ARG A 107 5.69 -22.85 9.08
N ASN A 108 5.61 -22.11 7.98
CA ASN A 108 6.45 -22.26 6.80
C ASN A 108 7.88 -21.71 6.99
N ARG A 109 8.19 -21.13 8.15
CA ARG A 109 9.50 -20.58 8.49
C ARG A 109 10.08 -21.34 9.68
N TRP A 110 11.14 -22.09 9.44
CA TRP A 110 11.74 -22.96 10.46
C TRP A 110 12.12 -22.19 11.74
N PHE A 111 12.64 -20.97 11.64
CA PHE A 111 13.06 -20.19 12.82
C PHE A 111 11.88 -19.78 13.71
N HIS A 112 10.66 -19.67 13.17
CA HIS A 112 9.47 -19.43 13.99
C HIS A 112 9.17 -20.62 14.91
N TRP A 113 9.56 -21.84 14.59
CA TRP A 113 9.39 -22.97 15.51
C TRP A 113 10.22 -22.83 16.80
N LEU A 114 11.32 -22.07 16.75
CA LEU A 114 12.18 -21.81 17.89
C LEU A 114 11.79 -20.53 18.65
N THR A 115 11.23 -19.56 17.93
CA THR A 115 11.04 -18.19 18.44
C THR A 115 9.58 -17.83 18.67
N CYS A 116 8.63 -18.47 17.99
CA CYS A 116 7.19 -18.24 18.11
C CYS A 116 6.52 -19.40 18.85
N ASN A 117 5.46 -19.10 19.62
CA ASN A 117 4.69 -20.11 20.37
C ASN A 117 3.25 -20.28 19.86
N ARG A 118 2.85 -19.48 18.87
CA ARG A 118 1.57 -19.59 18.15
C ARG A 118 1.87 -19.66 16.65
N LEU A 119 1.78 -20.85 16.07
CA LEU A 119 2.14 -21.06 14.66
C LEU A 119 0.91 -21.27 13.79
N VAL A 120 0.73 -20.40 12.81
CA VAL A 120 -0.39 -20.45 11.86
C VAL A 120 0.03 -21.16 10.58
N LYS A 121 -0.78 -22.12 10.13
CA LYS A 121 -0.60 -22.77 8.82
C LYS A 121 -1.12 -21.79 7.75
N LEU A 122 -0.21 -21.25 6.94
CA LEU A 122 -0.56 -20.20 5.98
C LEU A 122 0.31 -20.34 4.72
N SER A 123 -0.32 -20.43 3.55
CA SER A 123 0.36 -20.49 2.26
C SER A 123 -0.05 -19.29 1.42
N ARG A 124 0.87 -18.36 1.16
CA ARG A 124 0.63 -17.24 0.25
C ARG A 124 0.69 -17.66 -1.23
N ARG A 125 1.49 -18.69 -1.54
CA ARG A 125 1.72 -19.16 -2.91
C ARG A 125 0.53 -19.95 -3.48
N HIS A 126 -0.14 -20.73 -2.64
CA HIS A 126 -1.21 -21.65 -3.04
C HIS A 126 -2.56 -21.24 -2.44
N SER A 127 -2.81 -19.93 -2.35
CA SER A 127 -4.06 -19.38 -1.83
C SER A 127 -4.65 -18.44 -2.87
N ASP A 128 -5.98 -18.42 -2.94
CA ASP A 128 -6.76 -17.50 -3.77
C ASP A 128 -7.31 -16.32 -2.96
N LEU A 129 -7.02 -16.29 -1.66
CA LEU A 129 -7.31 -15.14 -0.79
C LEU A 129 -6.43 -13.93 -1.13
N HIS A 130 -7.01 -12.75 -0.90
CA HIS A 130 -6.30 -11.48 -0.95
C HIS A 130 -5.20 -11.37 0.11
N GLU A 131 -4.15 -10.59 -0.14
CA GLU A 131 -3.03 -10.44 0.80
C GLU A 131 -3.51 -9.95 2.18
N SER A 132 -4.47 -9.02 2.24
CA SER A 132 -5.07 -8.57 3.51
C SER A 132 -5.84 -9.68 4.24
N GLN A 133 -6.56 -10.56 3.53
CA GLN A 133 -7.21 -11.72 4.16
C GLN A 133 -6.17 -12.71 4.68
N LEU A 134 -5.06 -12.89 3.96
CA LEU A 134 -3.93 -13.71 4.41
C LEU A 134 -3.22 -13.10 5.62
N ASN A 135 -3.13 -11.77 5.72
CA ASN A 135 -2.61 -11.09 6.89
C ASN A 135 -3.54 -11.30 8.10
N LEU A 136 -4.85 -11.16 7.92
CA LEU A 136 -5.88 -11.40 8.95
C LEU A 136 -5.90 -12.83 9.45
N ALA A 137 -5.64 -13.82 8.59
CA ALA A 137 -5.58 -15.23 8.98
C ALA A 137 -4.52 -15.51 10.07
N LEU A 138 -3.51 -14.64 10.22
CA LEU A 138 -2.53 -14.74 11.32
C LEU A 138 -3.17 -14.50 12.69
N LEU A 139 -4.34 -13.87 12.77
CA LEU A 139 -5.08 -13.64 14.01
C LEU A 139 -5.86 -14.86 14.50
N SER A 140 -5.79 -16.01 13.80
CA SER A 140 -6.51 -17.22 14.21
C SER A 140 -6.23 -17.68 15.66
N PRO A 141 -5.01 -17.56 16.22
CA PRO A 141 -4.75 -17.91 17.62
C PRO A 141 -5.40 -16.95 18.63
N LEU A 142 -5.90 -15.81 18.16
CA LEU A 142 -6.54 -14.77 18.96
C LEU A 142 -8.08 -14.78 18.84
N GLY A 143 -8.65 -15.73 18.09
CA GLY A 143 -10.09 -15.91 17.97
C GLY A 143 -10.67 -15.66 16.57
N GLU A 144 -9.85 -15.29 15.58
CA GLU A 144 -10.31 -15.15 14.20
C GLU A 144 -10.64 -16.53 13.59
N THR A 145 -11.91 -16.79 13.29
CA THR A 145 -12.39 -18.13 12.90
C THR A 145 -12.40 -18.41 11.40
N GLY A 146 -12.09 -17.43 10.55
CA GLY A 146 -12.08 -17.61 9.09
C GLY A 146 -11.68 -16.36 8.31
N PRO A 147 -11.56 -16.45 6.98
CA PRO A 147 -11.27 -15.29 6.16
C PRO A 147 -12.48 -14.34 6.13
N LEU A 148 -12.27 -13.09 6.55
CA LEU A 148 -13.29 -12.06 6.42
C LEU A 148 -13.62 -11.80 4.94
N PRO A 149 -14.89 -11.58 4.57
CA PRO A 149 -15.27 -11.14 3.23
C PRO A 149 -14.56 -9.85 2.83
N LEU A 150 -14.17 -9.71 1.56
CA LEU A 150 -13.45 -8.52 1.07
C LEU A 150 -14.13 -7.18 1.37
N PRO A 151 -15.47 -7.02 1.32
CA PRO A 151 -16.11 -5.78 1.72
C PRO A 151 -15.85 -5.40 3.19
N GLN A 152 -15.80 -6.39 4.09
CA GLN A 152 -15.48 -6.15 5.51
C GLN A 152 -14.00 -5.80 5.70
N VAL A 153 -13.11 -6.47 4.95
CA VAL A 153 -11.67 -6.14 4.96
C VAL A 153 -11.44 -4.72 4.45
N ALA A 154 -12.09 -4.34 3.36
CA ALA A 154 -11.98 -3.01 2.77
C ALA A 154 -12.47 -1.91 3.73
N ALA A 155 -13.50 -2.18 4.55
CA ALA A 155 -13.97 -1.25 5.57
C ALA A 155 -12.95 -0.98 6.69
N LEU A 156 -11.94 -1.85 6.85
CA LEU A 156 -10.83 -1.67 7.79
C LEU A 156 -9.63 -0.97 7.15
N VAL A 157 -9.55 -0.88 5.82
CA VAL A 157 -8.48 -0.16 5.11
C VAL A 157 -8.81 1.32 5.09
N LYS A 158 -8.25 2.07 6.04
CA LYS A 158 -8.52 3.50 6.24
C LYS A 158 -7.23 4.25 6.52
N LEU A 159 -7.07 5.39 5.87
CA LEU A 159 -6.06 6.40 6.19
C LEU A 159 -6.72 7.78 6.23
N THR A 160 -6.19 8.65 7.09
CA THR A 160 -6.53 10.08 7.15
C THR A 160 -5.23 10.88 7.08
N PRO A 161 -5.10 11.91 6.21
CA PRO A 161 -3.89 12.71 6.15
C PRO A 161 -3.58 13.36 7.49
N THR A 162 -2.32 13.34 7.91
CA THR A 162 -1.89 13.91 9.19
C THR A 162 -1.38 15.35 9.06
N VAL A 163 -1.14 15.81 7.84
CA VAL A 163 -0.67 17.16 7.53
C VAL A 163 -1.58 17.81 6.48
N PRO A 164 -1.81 19.13 6.56
CA PRO A 164 -2.54 19.83 5.52
C PRO A 164 -1.74 19.85 4.21
N LEU A 165 -2.45 19.88 3.08
CA LEU A 165 -1.82 20.09 1.79
C LEU A 165 -1.19 21.50 1.74
N ARG A 166 0.04 21.60 1.22
CA ARG A 166 0.73 22.89 1.03
C ARG A 166 -0.15 23.89 0.27
N PRO A 167 -0.19 25.18 0.67
CA PRO A 167 -1.07 26.17 0.05
C PRO A 167 -0.97 26.24 -1.48
N ALA A 168 0.24 26.25 -2.03
CA ALA A 168 0.45 26.29 -3.48
C ALA A 168 -0.15 25.07 -4.22
N LEU A 169 -0.05 23.87 -3.63
CA LEU A 169 -0.67 22.68 -4.22
C LEU A 169 -2.19 22.67 -4.05
N ARG A 170 -2.69 23.20 -2.93
CA ARG A 170 -4.13 23.36 -2.71
C ARG A 170 -4.73 24.32 -3.73
N GLU A 171 -4.10 25.47 -3.95
CA GLU A 171 -4.50 26.44 -4.99
C GLU A 171 -4.41 25.82 -6.38
N LEU A 172 -3.32 25.10 -6.67
CA LEU A 172 -3.17 24.39 -7.93
C LEU A 172 -4.29 23.38 -8.14
N LEU A 173 -4.61 22.52 -7.16
CA LEU A 173 -5.69 21.54 -7.29
C LEU A 173 -7.08 22.20 -7.41
N ALA A 174 -7.30 23.33 -6.73
CA ALA A 174 -8.55 24.09 -6.76
C ALA A 174 -8.76 24.87 -8.07
N ALA A 175 -7.68 25.17 -8.82
CA ALA A 175 -7.74 25.81 -10.13
C ALA A 175 -8.26 24.84 -11.22
N ARG A 176 -9.53 24.43 -11.09
CA ARG A 176 -10.24 23.50 -11.98
C ARG A 176 -11.70 23.93 -12.14
N THR A 177 -12.35 23.54 -13.23
CA THR A 177 -13.82 23.61 -13.31
C THR A 177 -14.47 22.45 -12.56
N PRO A 178 -15.75 22.53 -12.17
CA PRO A 178 -16.40 21.50 -11.34
C PRO A 178 -16.33 20.07 -11.91
N GLU A 179 -16.36 19.92 -13.24
CA GLU A 179 -16.35 18.64 -13.94
C GLU A 179 -14.93 18.11 -14.20
N GLN A 180 -13.88 18.91 -13.95
CA GLN A 180 -12.50 18.50 -14.18
C GLN A 180 -11.97 17.65 -13.03
N LEU A 181 -11.49 16.46 -13.37
CA LEU A 181 -10.78 15.59 -12.44
C LEU A 181 -9.31 15.98 -12.33
N ASN A 182 -8.77 15.95 -11.11
CA ASN A 182 -7.34 15.93 -10.82
C ASN A 182 -6.87 14.46 -10.71
N VAL A 183 -6.21 13.97 -11.74
CA VAL A 183 -5.77 12.56 -11.85
C VAL A 183 -4.27 12.47 -11.66
N VAL A 184 -3.83 11.70 -10.67
CA VAL A 184 -2.43 11.39 -10.45
C VAL A 184 -2.03 10.17 -11.30
N LEU A 185 -0.94 10.27 -12.03
CA LEU A 185 -0.29 9.12 -12.66
C LEU A 185 0.99 8.80 -11.88
N HIS A 186 1.24 7.51 -11.67
CA HIS A 186 2.48 7.02 -11.06
C HIS A 186 3.16 6.03 -12.03
N PRO A 187 4.04 6.52 -12.93
CA PRO A 187 4.48 5.74 -14.08
C PRO A 187 5.43 4.59 -13.79
N ARG A 188 6.08 4.58 -12.62
CA ARG A 188 7.13 3.62 -12.24
C ARG A 188 6.72 2.78 -11.03
N SER A 189 7.30 1.60 -10.88
CA SER A 189 6.99 0.70 -9.77
C SER A 189 8.18 0.23 -8.94
N ARG A 190 9.41 0.54 -9.40
CA ARG A 190 10.68 0.03 -8.86
C ARG A 190 10.69 -1.50 -8.66
N GLY A 191 10.01 -2.23 -9.55
CA GLY A 191 9.91 -3.69 -9.51
C GLY A 191 8.76 -4.25 -8.68
N SER A 192 7.96 -3.40 -8.03
CA SER A 192 6.77 -3.83 -7.28
C SER A 192 5.68 -4.38 -8.20
N ALA A 193 5.65 -3.93 -9.45
CA ALA A 193 4.72 -4.37 -10.48
C ALA A 193 5.44 -4.59 -11.81
N ARG A 194 4.71 -5.14 -12.79
CA ARG A 194 5.14 -5.01 -14.20
C ARG A 194 4.89 -3.57 -14.64
N GLU A 195 5.82 -3.02 -15.40
CA GLU A 195 5.71 -1.67 -15.94
C GLU A 195 4.72 -1.67 -17.11
N TRP A 196 3.71 -0.78 -17.04
CA TRP A 196 2.76 -0.59 -18.14
C TRP A 196 3.43 0.01 -19.38
N GLY A 197 4.46 0.84 -19.16
CA GLY A 197 5.29 1.47 -20.18
C GLY A 197 5.04 2.97 -20.29
N LEU A 198 6.12 3.73 -20.43
CA LEU A 198 6.07 5.18 -20.58
C LEU A 198 5.27 5.65 -21.81
N PRO A 199 5.33 4.98 -22.99
CA PRO A 199 4.49 5.37 -24.12
C PRO A 199 2.99 5.37 -23.78
N HIS A 200 2.52 4.38 -23.01
CA HIS A 200 1.12 4.30 -22.61
C HIS A 200 0.73 5.35 -21.58
N PHE A 201 1.59 5.62 -20.59
CA PHE A 201 1.36 6.73 -19.67
C PHE A 201 1.33 8.09 -20.41
N GLY A 202 2.18 8.26 -21.43
CA GLY A 202 2.23 9.49 -22.23
C GLY A 202 0.96 9.68 -23.06
N GLN A 203 0.50 8.61 -23.72
CA GLN A 203 -0.76 8.58 -24.43
C GLN A 203 -1.95 8.81 -23.49
N LEU A 204 -1.96 8.20 -22.31
CA LEU A 204 -3.00 8.41 -21.30
C LEU A 204 -3.03 9.87 -20.83
N ALA A 205 -1.87 10.48 -20.55
CA ALA A 205 -1.79 11.88 -20.18
C ALA A 205 -2.39 12.79 -21.26
N ARG A 206 -2.05 12.54 -22.54
CA ARG A 206 -2.65 13.26 -23.68
C ARG A 206 -4.16 13.08 -23.75
N LEU A 207 -4.65 11.85 -23.59
CA LEU A 207 -6.08 11.53 -23.65
C LEU A 207 -6.87 12.18 -22.50
N LEU A 208 -6.34 12.12 -21.27
CA LEU A 208 -6.94 12.78 -20.11
C LEU A 208 -6.99 14.30 -20.29
N HIS A 209 -5.89 14.89 -20.76
CA HIS A 209 -5.82 16.32 -21.06
C HIS A 209 -6.85 16.71 -22.14
N ALA A 210 -6.92 15.96 -23.24
CA ALA A 210 -7.90 16.21 -24.31
C ALA A 210 -9.35 16.03 -23.86
N ALA A 211 -9.60 15.15 -22.88
CA ALA A 211 -10.90 15.00 -22.21
C ALA A 211 -11.19 16.11 -21.17
N GLY A 212 -10.30 17.10 -21.05
CA GLY A 212 -10.44 18.24 -20.14
C GLY A 212 -9.96 17.98 -18.71
N HIS A 213 -9.39 16.82 -18.40
CA HIS A 213 -8.91 16.49 -17.06
C HIS A 213 -7.46 16.97 -16.82
N ARG A 214 -7.09 17.10 -15.54
CA ARG A 214 -5.81 17.63 -15.10
C ARG A 214 -4.92 16.49 -14.64
N VAL A 215 -3.71 16.40 -15.19
CA VAL A 215 -2.81 15.26 -14.99
C VAL A 215 -1.61 15.67 -14.12
N PHE A 216 -1.38 14.94 -13.04
CA PHE A 216 -0.28 15.16 -12.11
C PHE A 216 0.65 13.95 -12.13
N ILE A 217 1.96 14.16 -12.29
CA ILE A 217 2.91 13.05 -12.24
C ILE A 217 3.52 12.95 -10.85
N SER A 218 3.43 11.76 -10.25
CA SER A 218 4.05 11.45 -8.98
C SER A 218 5.24 10.51 -9.16
N GLY A 219 6.16 10.53 -8.19
CA GLY A 219 7.36 9.71 -8.20
C GLY A 219 8.37 10.19 -7.18
N THR A 220 9.37 9.36 -6.90
CA THR A 220 10.56 9.76 -6.15
C THR A 220 11.45 10.67 -7.00
N ALA A 221 12.43 11.33 -6.37
CA ALA A 221 13.41 12.14 -7.10
C ALA A 221 14.22 11.31 -8.12
N ALA A 222 14.55 10.06 -7.77
CA ALA A 222 15.25 9.13 -8.66
C ALA A 222 14.39 8.79 -9.90
N GLU A 223 13.11 8.47 -9.71
CA GLU A 223 12.19 8.24 -10.82
C GLU A 223 12.01 9.52 -11.67
N GLY A 224 11.94 10.70 -11.05
CA GLY A 224 11.90 11.97 -11.78
C GLY A 224 13.13 12.18 -12.67
N ALA A 225 14.32 11.80 -12.21
CA ALA A 225 15.53 11.85 -13.01
C ALA A 225 15.49 10.87 -14.19
N GLU A 226 14.97 9.66 -13.99
CA GLU A 226 14.76 8.67 -15.06
C GLU A 226 13.68 9.09 -16.08
N LEU A 227 12.70 9.90 -15.64
CA LEU A 227 11.59 10.35 -16.46
C LEU A 227 11.84 11.71 -17.14
N ARG A 228 13.02 12.32 -17.00
CA ARG A 228 13.28 13.71 -17.43
C ARG A 228 12.87 14.00 -18.88
N ASP A 229 13.30 13.17 -19.81
CA ASP A 229 13.04 13.38 -21.24
C ASP A 229 11.55 13.17 -21.54
N TRP A 230 10.94 12.13 -20.96
CA TRP A 230 9.51 11.85 -21.06
C TRP A 230 8.64 12.98 -20.47
N LEU A 231 9.06 13.54 -19.33
CA LEU A 231 8.38 14.67 -18.68
C LEU A 231 8.45 15.92 -19.56
N THR A 232 9.59 16.14 -20.22
CA THR A 232 9.77 17.26 -21.16
C THR A 232 8.88 17.08 -22.39
N GLU A 233 8.86 15.88 -22.97
CA GLU A 233 8.04 15.54 -24.15
C GLU A 233 6.54 15.76 -23.89
N HIS A 234 6.06 15.37 -22.71
CA HIS A 234 4.64 15.43 -22.37
C HIS A 234 4.23 16.67 -21.56
N GLN A 235 5.13 17.61 -21.29
CA GLN A 235 4.92 18.75 -20.38
C GLN A 235 3.61 19.51 -20.64
N GLN A 236 3.25 19.73 -21.91
CA GLN A 236 2.04 20.46 -22.30
C GLN A 236 0.72 19.78 -21.87
N TYR A 237 0.74 18.47 -21.59
CA TYR A 237 -0.42 17.69 -21.17
C TYR A 237 -0.52 17.55 -19.65
N LEU A 238 0.47 18.06 -18.90
CA LEU A 238 0.57 17.90 -17.45
C LEU A 238 0.21 19.19 -16.73
N ALA A 239 -0.60 19.08 -15.67
CA ALA A 239 -0.85 20.18 -14.75
C ALA A 239 0.36 20.44 -13.84
N ALA A 240 1.04 19.38 -13.39
CA ALA A 240 2.33 19.49 -12.72
C ALA A 240 3.12 18.17 -12.73
N ASN A 241 4.43 18.31 -12.75
CA ASN A 241 5.35 17.25 -12.31
C ASN A 241 5.64 17.43 -10.82
N LEU A 242 5.35 16.41 -10.01
CA LEU A 242 5.56 16.39 -8.56
C LEU A 242 6.64 15.38 -8.13
N THR A 243 7.39 14.80 -9.08
CA THR A 243 8.43 13.81 -8.76
C THR A 243 9.49 14.40 -7.84
N GLY A 244 9.73 13.76 -6.70
CA GLY A 244 10.75 14.17 -5.73
C GLY A 244 10.44 15.46 -4.97
N GLN A 245 9.22 15.98 -5.05
CA GLN A 245 8.83 17.25 -4.41
C GLN A 245 8.02 17.07 -3.13
N LEU A 246 7.68 15.84 -2.77
CA LEU A 246 6.77 15.52 -1.67
C LEU A 246 7.35 14.40 -0.82
N GLU A 247 7.44 14.66 0.48
CA GLU A 247 7.63 13.60 1.47
C GLU A 247 6.31 12.83 1.68
N LEU A 248 6.38 11.64 2.27
CA LEU A 248 5.22 10.76 2.37
C LEU A 248 3.98 11.38 3.05
N PRO A 249 4.10 12.16 4.15
CA PRO A 249 2.95 12.86 4.73
C PRO A 249 2.27 13.83 3.74
N GLU A 250 3.07 14.61 3.01
CA GLU A 250 2.54 15.54 2.01
C GLU A 250 1.96 14.81 0.79
N PHE A 251 2.54 13.66 0.43
CA PHE A 251 2.01 12.82 -0.63
C PHE A 251 0.65 12.19 -0.26
N LEU A 252 0.46 11.79 1.01
CA LEU A 252 -0.86 11.40 1.52
C LEU A 252 -1.87 12.55 1.42
N ALA A 253 -1.48 13.77 1.79
CA ALA A 253 -2.32 14.96 1.67
C ALA A 253 -2.67 15.29 0.20
N LEU A 254 -1.72 15.13 -0.73
CA LEU A 254 -1.96 15.26 -2.17
C LEU A 254 -2.99 14.24 -2.64
N LEU A 255 -2.77 12.95 -2.37
CA LEU A 255 -3.67 11.88 -2.80
C LEU A 255 -5.07 12.11 -2.26
N ALA A 256 -5.20 12.48 -0.98
CA ALA A 256 -6.47 12.78 -0.33
C ALA A 256 -7.22 13.98 -0.93
N SER A 257 -6.50 14.89 -1.58
CA SER A 257 -7.06 16.09 -2.23
C SER A 257 -7.27 15.92 -3.74
N ALA A 258 -6.71 14.87 -4.34
CA ALA A 258 -6.88 14.53 -5.76
C ALA A 258 -8.10 13.63 -5.98
N ASP A 259 -8.66 13.60 -7.19
CA ASP A 259 -9.82 12.75 -7.48
C ASP A 259 -9.43 11.28 -7.47
N GLY A 260 -8.28 10.93 -8.04
CA GLY A 260 -7.75 9.59 -7.96
C GLY A 260 -6.38 9.40 -8.59
N ILE A 261 -5.95 8.14 -8.60
CA ILE A 261 -4.66 7.70 -9.14
C ILE A 261 -4.82 6.55 -10.15
N VAL A 262 -3.99 6.57 -11.19
CA VAL A 262 -3.73 5.41 -12.06
C VAL A 262 -2.27 4.99 -11.91
N ALA A 263 -2.05 3.73 -11.57
CA ALA A 263 -0.72 3.18 -11.31
C ALA A 263 -0.68 1.66 -11.50
N GLY A 264 0.52 1.08 -11.55
CA GLY A 264 0.69 -0.36 -11.31
C GLY A 264 0.38 -0.73 -9.85
N SER A 265 0.52 -2.01 -9.49
CA SER A 265 0.40 -2.51 -8.11
C SER A 265 1.52 -1.99 -7.19
N THR A 266 1.46 -0.71 -6.82
CA THR A 266 2.49 0.00 -6.05
C THR A 266 1.92 0.60 -4.77
N GLY A 267 2.81 1.01 -3.85
CA GLY A 267 2.41 1.71 -2.62
C GLY A 267 1.42 2.86 -2.85
N PRO A 268 1.71 3.82 -3.75
CA PRO A 268 0.80 4.92 -4.09
C PRO A 268 -0.63 4.52 -4.43
N LEU A 269 -0.82 3.42 -5.17
CA LEU A 269 -2.14 2.90 -5.51
C LEU A 269 -2.92 2.50 -4.25
N HIS A 270 -2.28 1.76 -3.36
CA HIS A 270 -2.88 1.30 -2.11
C HIS A 270 -3.16 2.46 -1.14
N LEU A 271 -2.26 3.46 -1.08
CA LEU A 271 -2.46 4.66 -0.27
C LEU A 271 -3.72 5.42 -0.70
N ALA A 272 -3.89 5.67 -2.00
CA ALA A 272 -5.07 6.36 -2.52
C ALA A 272 -6.37 5.60 -2.21
N ALA A 273 -6.36 4.28 -2.37
CA ALA A 273 -7.51 3.43 -2.04
C ALA A 273 -7.89 3.54 -0.55
N ALA A 274 -6.89 3.50 0.33
CA ALA A 274 -7.09 3.62 1.78
C ALA A 274 -7.53 5.01 2.24
N LEU A 275 -7.18 6.05 1.48
CA LEU A 275 -7.67 7.43 1.65
C LEU A 275 -9.08 7.64 1.08
N GLY A 276 -9.74 6.58 0.59
CA GLY A 276 -11.08 6.66 0.02
C GLY A 276 -11.12 7.39 -1.32
N ARG A 277 -10.04 7.33 -2.10
CA ARG A 277 -9.94 7.99 -3.41
C ARG A 277 -10.15 7.00 -4.53
N HIS A 278 -10.44 7.50 -5.73
CA HIS A 278 -10.42 6.62 -6.91
C HIS A 278 -9.01 6.07 -7.09
N ALA A 279 -8.89 4.75 -7.19
CA ALA A 279 -7.60 4.07 -7.35
C ALA A 279 -7.76 3.00 -8.42
N LEU A 280 -7.18 3.23 -9.60
CA LEU A 280 -7.24 2.29 -10.71
C LEU A 280 -5.87 1.63 -10.90
N GLY A 281 -5.78 0.37 -10.45
CA GLY A 281 -4.56 -0.42 -10.58
C GLY A 281 -4.46 -1.15 -11.92
N LEU A 282 -3.28 -1.17 -12.51
CA LEU A 282 -2.97 -1.89 -13.75
C LEU A 282 -2.18 -3.15 -13.42
N TYR A 283 -2.69 -4.31 -13.83
CA TYR A 283 -2.14 -5.60 -13.43
C TYR A 283 -1.84 -6.53 -14.61
N PRO A 284 -0.74 -7.30 -14.54
CA PRO A 284 -0.54 -8.46 -15.40
C PRO A 284 -1.38 -9.66 -14.93
N PRO A 285 -1.80 -10.56 -15.83
CA PRO A 285 -2.56 -11.77 -15.47
C PRO A 285 -1.64 -12.90 -14.96
N ILE A 286 -0.75 -12.61 -14.00
CA ILE A 286 0.16 -13.63 -13.42
C ILE A 286 -0.09 -13.79 -11.93
N ARG A 287 -0.22 -15.05 -11.46
CA ARG A 287 -0.59 -15.36 -10.07
C ARG A 287 0.19 -14.59 -8.99
N PRO A 288 1.52 -14.41 -9.07
CA PRO A 288 2.26 -13.67 -8.04
C PRO A 288 1.88 -12.19 -7.94
N MET A 289 1.37 -11.58 -9.01
CA MET A 289 1.01 -10.16 -9.13
C MET A 289 -0.47 -9.98 -9.53
N HIS A 290 -1.30 -11.01 -9.40
CA HIS A 290 -2.68 -10.98 -9.87
C HIS A 290 -3.53 -10.07 -8.96
N PRO A 291 -4.50 -9.30 -9.50
CA PRO A 291 -5.36 -8.44 -8.68
C PRO A 291 -6.16 -9.21 -7.63
N GLY A 292 -6.49 -10.49 -7.86
CA GLY A 292 -7.11 -11.34 -6.82
C GLY A 292 -6.31 -11.39 -5.51
N ARG A 293 -4.99 -11.19 -5.57
CA ARG A 293 -4.14 -11.10 -4.37
C ARG A 293 -3.81 -9.66 -3.95
N TRP A 294 -3.68 -8.74 -4.90
CA TRP A 294 -3.05 -7.43 -4.71
C TRP A 294 -3.90 -6.23 -5.14
N ALA A 295 -5.19 -6.41 -5.44
CA ALA A 295 -6.05 -5.28 -5.80
C ALA A 295 -6.06 -4.21 -4.69
N PRO A 296 -6.19 -2.92 -5.03
CA PRO A 296 -6.43 -1.92 -4.02
C PRO A 296 -7.77 -2.20 -3.31
N LEU A 297 -7.81 -1.93 -2.01
CA LEU A 297 -9.03 -2.05 -1.20
C LEU A 297 -9.43 -0.66 -0.72
N GLY A 298 -10.63 -0.24 -1.10
CA GLY A 298 -11.19 1.07 -0.79
C GLY A 298 -12.54 1.28 -1.47
N PRO A 299 -13.33 2.28 -1.06
CA PRO A 299 -14.69 2.50 -1.58
C PRO A 299 -14.76 2.78 -3.08
N HIS A 300 -13.70 3.35 -3.66
CA HIS A 300 -13.59 3.70 -5.08
C HIS A 300 -12.42 2.98 -5.78
N ALA A 301 -11.93 1.90 -5.17
CA ALA A 301 -10.83 1.11 -5.69
C ALA A 301 -11.28 0.18 -6.82
N ASN A 302 -10.52 0.17 -7.92
CA ASN A 302 -10.78 -0.65 -9.09
C ASN A 302 -9.45 -1.15 -9.67
N TYR A 303 -9.53 -2.11 -10.58
CA TYR A 303 -8.37 -2.59 -11.32
C TYR A 303 -8.71 -2.94 -12.77
N LEU A 304 -7.67 -2.97 -13.61
CA LEU A 304 -7.69 -3.55 -14.93
C LEU A 304 -6.63 -4.64 -15.02
N VAL A 305 -7.01 -5.76 -15.60
CA VAL A 305 -6.13 -6.88 -15.91
C VAL A 305 -6.51 -7.39 -17.29
N PHE A 306 -5.52 -7.64 -18.14
CA PHE A 306 -5.79 -8.20 -19.46
C PHE A 306 -6.22 -9.66 -19.30
N ASP A 307 -7.35 -10.03 -19.90
CA ASP A 307 -7.92 -11.37 -19.76
C ASP A 307 -7.12 -12.39 -20.57
N ARG A 308 -6.10 -12.97 -19.94
CA ARG A 308 -5.28 -14.05 -20.49
C ARG A 308 -4.84 -14.99 -19.35
N PRO A 309 -5.76 -15.81 -18.81
CA PRO A 309 -5.55 -16.55 -17.57
C PRO A 309 -4.40 -17.57 -17.64
N ASP A 310 -4.09 -18.09 -18.83
CA ASP A 310 -3.03 -19.09 -19.06
C ASP A 310 -1.71 -18.49 -19.61
N CYS A 311 -1.43 -17.21 -19.34
CA CYS A 311 -0.22 -16.57 -19.84
C CYS A 311 1.06 -17.15 -19.19
N GLN A 312 1.85 -17.88 -19.97
CA GLN A 312 3.17 -18.37 -19.58
C GLN A 312 4.29 -17.36 -19.88
N ASP A 313 4.12 -16.53 -20.92
CA ASP A 313 5.12 -15.55 -21.38
C ASP A 313 5.51 -14.57 -20.25
N CYS A 314 4.54 -14.10 -19.48
CA CYS A 314 4.76 -13.14 -18.41
C CYS A 314 5.51 -13.73 -17.19
N GLN A 315 5.58 -15.06 -17.09
CA GLN A 315 6.41 -15.78 -16.12
C GLN A 315 7.79 -16.11 -16.69
N ALA A 316 7.85 -16.63 -17.92
CA ALA A 316 9.07 -17.13 -18.54
C ALA A 316 10.00 -16.01 -19.06
N GLN A 317 9.44 -14.93 -19.61
CA GLN A 317 10.17 -13.78 -20.13
C GLN A 317 9.58 -12.46 -19.61
N PRO A 318 9.80 -12.13 -18.33
CA PRO A 318 9.32 -10.92 -17.66
C PRO A 318 9.38 -9.62 -18.49
N ALA A 319 10.51 -9.38 -19.18
CA ALA A 319 10.74 -8.17 -19.96
C ALA A 319 9.95 -8.13 -21.28
N ALA A 320 9.57 -9.31 -21.80
CA ALA A 320 8.79 -9.49 -23.02
C ALA A 320 7.27 -9.61 -22.74
N CYS A 321 6.83 -9.52 -21.48
CA CYS A 321 5.42 -9.62 -21.12
C CYS A 321 4.61 -8.50 -21.81
N THR A 322 3.81 -8.89 -22.80
CA THR A 322 2.93 -7.97 -23.55
C THR A 322 1.57 -7.79 -22.89
N CYS A 323 1.16 -8.65 -21.96
CA CYS A 323 -0.20 -8.62 -21.40
C CYS A 323 -0.52 -7.32 -20.66
N ILE A 324 0.42 -6.78 -19.87
CA ILE A 324 0.18 -5.48 -19.23
C ILE A 324 0.12 -4.37 -20.28
N LYS A 325 0.95 -4.46 -21.34
CA LYS A 325 0.95 -3.51 -22.46
C LYS A 325 -0.33 -3.61 -23.29
N ALA A 326 -1.00 -4.76 -23.33
CA ALA A 326 -2.28 -4.92 -24.02
C ALA A 326 -3.44 -4.15 -23.35
N LEU A 327 -3.24 -3.61 -22.14
CA LEU A 327 -4.15 -2.64 -21.56
C LEU A 327 -3.98 -1.31 -22.29
N GLU A 328 -4.81 -1.06 -23.30
CA GLU A 328 -4.76 0.16 -24.09
C GLU A 328 -5.12 1.42 -23.27
N PRO A 329 -4.41 2.56 -23.46
CA PRO A 329 -4.72 3.81 -22.76
C PRO A 329 -6.17 4.29 -22.91
N ALA A 330 -6.83 3.97 -24.03
CA ALA A 330 -8.25 4.28 -24.24
C ALA A 330 -9.18 3.53 -23.28
N LEU A 331 -8.87 2.27 -22.95
CA LEU A 331 -9.61 1.49 -21.94
C LEU A 331 -9.44 2.10 -20.55
N VAL A 332 -8.22 2.54 -20.22
CA VAL A 332 -7.91 3.22 -18.96
C VAL A 332 -8.68 4.54 -18.85
N LEU A 333 -8.66 5.36 -19.92
CA LEU A 333 -9.45 6.60 -20.01
C LEU A 333 -10.93 6.33 -19.78
N ALA A 334 -11.52 5.36 -20.48
CA ALA A 334 -12.93 5.03 -20.35
C ALA A 334 -13.32 4.69 -18.90
N ARG A 335 -12.39 4.10 -18.14
CA ARG A 335 -12.59 3.80 -16.72
C ARG A 335 -12.48 5.04 -15.84
N VAL A 336 -11.55 5.94 -16.13
CA VAL A 336 -11.40 7.23 -15.43
C VAL A 336 -12.60 8.14 -15.70
N GLN A 337 -13.18 8.12 -16.90
CA GLN A 337 -14.38 8.91 -17.23
C GLN A 337 -15.64 8.49 -16.45
N GLN A 338 -15.63 7.32 -15.82
CA GLN A 338 -16.70 6.88 -14.91
C GLN A 338 -16.53 7.45 -13.49
N TRP A 339 -15.40 8.11 -13.20
CA TRP A 339 -15.16 8.71 -11.89
C TRP A 339 -16.01 9.97 -11.72
N GLN A 340 -16.60 10.09 -10.54
CA GLN A 340 -17.20 11.34 -10.10
C GLN A 340 -16.13 12.15 -9.36
N PRO A 341 -16.11 13.49 -9.51
CA PRO A 341 -15.31 14.35 -8.65
C PRO A 341 -15.69 14.07 -7.20
N LEU A 342 -14.70 13.93 -6.32
CA LEU A 342 -14.99 13.75 -4.90
C LEU A 342 -14.48 14.99 -4.14
N PRO A 343 -15.12 15.34 -3.00
CA PRO A 343 -14.59 16.38 -2.14
C PRO A 343 -13.18 15.98 -1.65
N PRO A 344 -12.34 16.96 -1.29
CA PRO A 344 -11.11 16.70 -0.55
C PRO A 344 -11.44 15.91 0.72
N ALA A 345 -10.61 14.93 1.07
CA ALA A 345 -10.80 14.23 2.35
C ALA A 345 -10.67 15.24 3.51
N ALA A 346 -11.54 15.12 4.50
CA ALA A 346 -11.42 15.91 5.73
C ALA A 346 -10.12 15.53 6.46
N LEU A 347 -9.48 16.53 7.08
CA LEU A 347 -8.37 16.33 8.02
C LEU A 347 -8.88 15.74 9.34
#